data_AF-A0A7C9RMZ1-F1
#
_entry.id   AF-A0A7C9RMZ1-F1
#
_cell.length_a   1.000
_cell.length_b   1.000
_cell.length_c   1.000
_cell.angle_alpha   90.00
_cell.angle_beta   90.00
_cell.angle_gamma   90.00
#
_symmetry.space_group_name_H-M   'P 1'
#
loop_
_entity.id
_entity.type
_entity.pdbx_description
1 polymer ?
#
loop_
_entity_poly.entity_id
_entity_poly.type
_entity_poly.pdbx_seq_one_letter_code
_entity_poly.pdbx_strand_id
1 'polypeptide(L)'
;MLFADLVEGAAREGVDVWLKMDGPRYADDLPPWTVVLRHPDLGATGTRRADLRHFHQVIGFVQGHVGTLPGDWSWLGDHVDPGELPEIFERLGRTGLLVILSYDGRWTLAVNGPDVGSFATLEDCLISANVLV
;
A
#
# COMPACT_ATOMS: atom_id res chain seq x y z
N MET A 1 2.41 -13.72 7.79
CA MET A 1 2.22 -12.37 8.35
C MET A 1 1.23 -11.63 7.46
N LEU A 2 0.36 -10.77 7.99
CA LEU A 2 -0.56 -10.00 7.15
C LEU A 2 0.17 -8.86 6.44
N PHE A 3 -0.38 -8.39 5.33
CA PHE A 3 0.12 -7.20 4.66
C PHE A 3 0.12 -5.95 5.56
N ALA A 4 -0.86 -5.83 6.47
CA ALA A 4 -0.90 -4.75 7.44
C ALA A 4 0.36 -4.75 8.34
N ASP A 5 0.71 -5.91 8.90
CA ASP A 5 1.90 -6.05 9.74
C ASP A 5 3.20 -5.68 9.00
N LEU A 6 3.28 -5.96 7.69
CA LEU A 6 4.41 -5.54 6.85
C LEU A 6 4.54 -4.01 6.81
N VAL A 7 3.44 -3.31 6.55
CA VAL A 7 3.41 -1.86 6.42
C VAL A 7 3.63 -1.18 7.77
N GLU A 8 2.95 -1.66 8.81
CA GLU A 8 3.07 -1.12 10.16
C GLU A 8 4.48 -1.36 10.72
N GLY A 9 5.05 -2.55 10.47
CA GLY A 9 6.43 -2.85 10.82
C GLY A 9 7.43 -1.97 10.10
N ALA A 10 7.27 -1.74 8.80
CA ALA A 10 8.11 -0.82 8.03
C ALA A 10 8.05 0.61 8.59
N ALA A 11 6.86 1.10 8.93
CA ALA A 11 6.67 2.44 9.49
C ALA A 11 7.29 2.60 10.89
N ARG A 12 7.25 1.55 11.73
CA ARG A 12 7.96 1.55 13.03
C ARG A 12 9.45 1.79 12.89
N GLU A 13 10.04 1.28 11.82
CA GLU A 13 11.46 1.46 11.48
C GLU A 13 11.71 2.71 10.61
N GLY A 14 10.70 3.58 10.46
CA GLY A 14 10.83 4.88 9.80
C GLY A 14 10.62 4.87 8.28
N VAL A 15 10.09 3.77 7.71
CA VAL A 15 9.82 3.66 6.27
C VAL A 15 8.34 3.89 5.98
N ASP A 16 8.03 4.96 5.25
CA ASP A 16 6.65 5.20 4.81
C ASP A 16 6.31 4.32 3.61
N VAL A 17 5.15 3.66 3.65
CA VAL A 17 4.63 2.85 2.54
C VAL A 17 3.28 3.40 2.09
N TRP A 18 3.19 3.76 0.82
CA TRP A 18 1.98 4.28 0.19
C TRP A 18 1.58 3.35 -0.95
N LEU A 19 0.31 2.95 -0.95
CA LEU A 19 -0.30 2.15 -2.01
C LEU A 19 -1.37 2.96 -2.71
N LYS A 20 -1.35 2.92 -4.03
CA LYS A 20 -2.29 3.63 -4.87
C LYS A 20 -2.78 2.70 -5.97
N MET A 21 -4.07 2.78 -6.28
CA MET A 21 -4.64 2.22 -7.49
C MET A 21 -5.33 3.30 -8.30
N ASP A 22 -4.93 3.38 -9.56
CA ASP A 22 -5.58 4.20 -10.56
C ASP A 22 -6.77 3.42 -11.13
N GLY A 23 -8.00 3.85 -10.84
CA GLY A 23 -9.19 3.24 -11.42
C GLY A 23 -9.18 3.33 -12.98
N PRO A 24 -9.97 2.50 -13.68
CA PRO A 24 -10.14 2.43 -15.14
C PRO A 24 -10.53 3.74 -15.80
N ARG A 25 -11.12 4.70 -15.08
CA ARG A 25 -11.26 6.08 -15.60
C ARG A 25 -9.90 6.72 -15.94
N TYR A 26 -8.84 6.24 -15.31
CA TYR A 26 -7.44 6.61 -15.52
C TYR A 26 -6.59 5.48 -16.12
N ALA A 27 -7.16 4.30 -16.40
CA ALA A 27 -6.39 3.12 -16.78
C ALA A 27 -6.99 2.42 -18.01
N ASP A 28 -6.61 2.90 -19.19
CA ASP A 28 -6.69 2.10 -20.42
C ASP A 28 -5.44 1.22 -20.59
N ASP A 29 -4.27 1.62 -20.03
CA ASP A 29 -3.00 0.86 -20.14
C ASP A 29 -2.09 0.92 -18.89
N LEU A 30 -2.43 1.67 -17.84
CA LEU A 30 -1.53 1.86 -16.69
C LEU A 30 -1.57 0.69 -15.69
N PRO A 31 -0.46 0.37 -14.99
CA PRO A 31 -0.46 -0.67 -13.97
C PRO A 31 -1.45 -0.36 -12.83
N PRO A 32 -2.26 -1.35 -12.40
CA PRO A 32 -3.30 -1.16 -11.38
C PRO A 32 -2.73 -0.81 -10.00
N TRP A 33 -1.45 -1.07 -9.74
CA TRP A 33 -0.82 -0.75 -8.47
C TRP A 33 0.34 0.23 -8.70
N THR A 34 0.32 1.34 -7.97
CA THR A 34 1.49 2.18 -7.73
C THR A 34 1.87 2.01 -6.27
N VAL A 35 3.13 1.70 -6.01
CA VAL A 35 3.70 1.60 -4.65
C VAL A 35 4.78 2.65 -4.52
N VAL A 36 4.76 3.40 -3.43
CA VAL A 36 5.80 4.37 -3.11
C VAL A 36 6.34 4.06 -1.71
N LEU A 37 7.66 3.94 -1.61
CA LEU A 37 8.41 3.85 -0.37
C LEU A 37 9.16 5.15 -0.14
N ARG A 38 9.16 5.66 1.09
CA ARG A 38 9.99 6.82 1.47
C ARG A 38 10.83 6.50 2.68
N HIS A 39 12.11 6.82 2.56
CA HIS A 39 13.10 6.72 3.62
C HIS A 39 14.36 7.48 3.15
N PRO A 40 15.10 8.20 4.02
CA PRO A 40 16.29 8.97 3.61
C PRO A 40 17.34 8.15 2.83
N ASP A 41 17.49 6.87 3.18
CA ASP A 41 18.46 5.97 2.52
C ASP A 41 17.94 5.32 1.21
N LEU A 42 16.72 5.64 0.77
CA LEU A 42 16.17 5.17 -0.50
C LEU A 42 16.65 6.04 -1.68
N GLY A 43 17.94 5.92 -2.00
CA GLY A 43 18.56 6.61 -3.14
C GLY A 43 18.55 8.14 -3.01
N ALA A 44 18.87 8.85 -4.09
CA ALA A 44 19.14 10.30 -4.05
C ALA A 44 17.94 11.17 -3.64
N THR A 45 16.71 10.69 -3.82
CA THR A 45 15.47 11.43 -3.49
C THR A 45 14.79 10.92 -2.22
N GLY A 46 15.37 9.92 -1.55
CA GLY A 46 14.74 9.24 -0.42
C GLY A 46 13.41 8.58 -0.77
N THR A 47 13.18 8.27 -2.05
CA THR A 47 11.92 7.71 -2.54
C THR A 47 12.18 6.62 -3.58
N ARG A 48 11.48 5.49 -3.45
CA ARG A 48 11.37 4.48 -4.50
C ARG A 48 9.91 4.32 -4.90
N ARG A 49 9.67 4.19 -6.20
CA ARG A 49 8.34 3.98 -6.77
C ARG A 49 8.40 2.82 -7.75
N ALA A 50 7.36 2.00 -7.75
CA ALA A 50 7.11 1.02 -8.80
C ALA A 50 5.62 1.02 -9.20
N ASP A 51 5.38 0.83 -10.48
CA ASP A 51 4.06 0.59 -11.04
C ASP A 51 3.98 -0.91 -11.42
N LEU A 52 3.01 -1.63 -10.86
CA LEU A 52 2.98 -3.10 -10.80
C LEU A 52 1.62 -3.66 -11.21
N ARG A 53 1.62 -4.85 -11.83
CA ARG A 53 0.42 -5.50 -12.38
C ARG A 53 -0.29 -6.38 -11.37
N HIS A 54 0.44 -6.94 -10.42
CA HIS A 54 -0.09 -7.89 -9.47
C HIS A 54 0.32 -7.54 -8.04
N PHE A 55 -0.59 -7.78 -7.10
CA PHE A 55 -0.36 -7.44 -5.69
C PHE A 55 0.80 -8.20 -5.05
N HIS A 56 1.08 -9.45 -5.45
CA HIS A 56 2.27 -10.16 -4.96
C HIS A 56 3.58 -9.46 -5.33
N GLN A 57 3.60 -8.69 -6.43
CA GLN A 57 4.76 -7.88 -6.81
C GLN A 57 4.90 -6.67 -5.89
N VAL A 58 3.78 -6.11 -5.41
CA VAL A 58 3.76 -5.02 -4.41
C VAL A 58 4.42 -5.51 -3.12
N ILE A 59 4.00 -6.68 -2.63
CA ILE A 59 4.61 -7.33 -1.47
C ILE A 59 6.12 -7.49 -1.67
N GLY A 60 6.53 -8.13 -2.76
CA GLY A 60 7.94 -8.37 -3.05
C GLY A 60 8.76 -7.08 -3.19
N PHE A 61 8.16 -6.03 -3.75
CA PHE A 61 8.78 -4.71 -3.85
C PHE A 61 9.00 -4.08 -2.48
N VAL A 62 7.99 -4.08 -1.60
CA VAL A 62 8.10 -3.54 -0.24
C VAL A 62 9.14 -4.33 0.55
N GLN A 63 8.99 -5.66 0.66
CA GLN A 63 9.91 -6.51 1.42
C GLN A 63 11.35 -6.40 0.91
N GLY A 64 11.54 -6.44 -0.41
CA GLY A 64 12.86 -6.42 -1.03
C GLY A 64 13.63 -5.11 -0.84
N HIS A 65 12.94 -4.00 -0.57
CA HIS A 65 13.60 -2.74 -0.25
C HIS A 65 13.71 -2.51 1.26
N VAL A 66 12.63 -2.78 2.01
CA VAL A 66 12.60 -2.58 3.46
C VAL A 66 13.73 -3.35 4.14
N GLY A 67 13.92 -4.64 3.81
CA GLY A 67 14.99 -5.46 4.39
C GLY A 67 16.43 -5.02 4.04
N THR A 68 16.61 -4.03 3.16
CA THR A 68 17.93 -3.47 2.81
C THR A 68 18.26 -2.15 3.52
N LEU A 69 17.28 -1.57 4.22
CA LEU A 69 17.43 -0.30 4.92
C LEU A 69 17.96 -0.51 6.35
N PRO A 70 18.48 0.53 7.01
CA PRO A 70 18.76 0.48 8.44
C PRO A 70 17.46 0.24 9.24
N GLY A 71 17.48 -0.67 10.22
CA GLY A 71 16.32 -1.00 11.07
C GLY A 71 16.42 -2.42 11.65
N ASP A 72 15.51 -2.76 12.56
CA ASP A 72 15.34 -4.16 12.99
C ASP A 72 14.31 -4.86 12.11
N TRP A 73 14.78 -5.80 11.29
CA TRP A 73 13.95 -6.59 10.37
C TRP A 73 13.78 -8.05 10.80
N SER A 74 14.10 -8.39 12.04
CA SER A 74 13.95 -9.75 12.57
C SER A 74 12.51 -10.28 12.52
N TRP A 75 11.53 -9.37 12.45
CA TRP A 75 10.11 -9.65 12.32
C TRP A 75 9.67 -9.90 10.86
N LEU A 76 10.50 -9.57 9.87
CA LEU A 76 10.18 -9.71 8.45
C LEU A 76 10.17 -11.21 8.08
N GLY A 77 8.97 -11.80 8.00
CA GLY A 77 8.80 -13.19 7.58
C GLY A 77 8.90 -13.38 6.05
N ASP A 78 9.11 -14.62 5.63
CA ASP A 78 9.23 -14.99 4.21
C ASP A 78 7.90 -14.95 3.45
N HIS A 79 6.78 -14.98 4.17
CA HIS A 79 5.44 -15.03 3.57
C HIS A 79 4.52 -13.94 4.14
N VAL A 80 3.98 -13.16 3.21
CA VAL A 80 2.99 -12.11 3.48
C VAL A 80 1.68 -12.48 2.81
N ASP A 81 0.65 -12.55 3.62
CA ASP A 81 -0.72 -12.78 3.20
C ASP A 81 -1.36 -11.44 2.82
N PRO A 82 -1.82 -11.28 1.57
CA PRO A 82 -2.48 -10.06 1.14
C PRO A 82 -3.87 -9.83 1.76
N GLY A 83 -4.49 -10.86 2.35
CA GLY A 83 -5.88 -10.81 2.79
C GLY A 83 -6.84 -10.48 1.64
N GLU A 84 -7.94 -9.78 1.94
CA GLU A 84 -8.97 -9.37 0.96
C GLU A 84 -8.59 -8.14 0.11
N LEU A 85 -7.41 -7.56 0.36
CA LEU A 85 -6.98 -6.30 -0.26
C LEU A 85 -7.01 -6.35 -1.81
N PRO A 86 -6.52 -7.42 -2.49
CA PRO A 86 -6.58 -7.49 -3.95
C PRO A 86 -8.01 -7.49 -4.49
N GLU A 87 -8.95 -8.17 -3.82
CA GLU A 87 -10.34 -8.28 -4.26
C GLU A 87 -11.10 -6.97 -4.10
N ILE A 88 -10.89 -6.28 -2.97
CA ILE A 88 -11.49 -4.95 -2.72
C ILE A 88 -10.96 -3.93 -3.72
N PHE A 89 -9.64 -3.94 -3.97
CA PHE A 89 -9.04 -3.08 -4.97
C PHE A 89 -9.54 -3.42 -6.37
N GLU A 90 -9.62 -4.68 -6.77
CA GLU A 90 -10.14 -5.03 -8.09
C GLU A 90 -11.58 -4.51 -8.29
N ARG A 91 -12.42 -4.62 -7.25
CA ARG A 91 -13.80 -4.13 -7.27
C ARG A 91 -13.89 -2.60 -7.34
N LEU A 92 -13.13 -1.89 -6.51
CA LEU A 92 -12.99 -0.43 -6.56
C LEU A 92 -12.37 0.04 -7.88
N GLY A 93 -11.50 -0.78 -8.45
CA GLY A 93 -11.00 -0.65 -9.80
C GLY A 93 -12.20 -0.57 -10.74
N ARG A 94 -13.06 -1.58 -10.82
CA ARG A 94 -14.20 -1.56 -11.78
C ARG A 94 -15.11 -0.32 -11.72
N THR A 95 -15.14 0.44 -10.61
CA THR A 95 -15.93 1.69 -10.52
C THR A 95 -15.23 2.94 -11.07
N GLY A 96 -13.94 2.88 -11.39
CA GLY A 96 -13.19 4.03 -11.92
C GLY A 96 -12.60 4.96 -10.85
N LEU A 97 -12.66 4.56 -9.58
CA LEU A 97 -12.17 5.37 -8.46
C LEU A 97 -10.64 5.29 -8.34
N LEU A 98 -10.01 6.42 -8.04
CA LEU A 98 -8.64 6.46 -7.52
C LEU A 98 -8.69 6.14 -6.02
N VAL A 99 -7.91 5.16 -5.57
CA VAL A 99 -7.83 4.78 -4.15
C VAL A 99 -6.39 4.87 -3.67
N ILE A 100 -6.17 5.47 -2.51
CA ILE A 100 -4.87 5.58 -1.86
C ILE A 100 -4.98 5.08 -0.42
N LEU A 101 -4.03 4.22 -0.04
CA LEU A 101 -3.80 3.74 1.31
C LEU A 101 -2.41 4.16 1.78
N SER A 102 -2.32 4.67 3.00
CA SER A 102 -1.05 4.96 3.68
C SER A 102 -1.16 4.68 5.17
N TYR A 103 -0.01 4.56 5.83
CA TYR A 103 0.07 4.40 7.27
C TYR A 103 1.13 5.34 7.85
N ASP A 104 0.75 6.11 8.87
CA ASP A 104 1.60 7.06 9.61
C ASP A 104 1.39 6.97 11.14
N GLY A 105 1.03 5.78 11.61
CA GLY A 105 0.51 5.54 12.97
C GLY A 105 -1.01 5.29 12.98
N ARG A 106 -1.70 5.63 11.90
CA ARG A 106 -3.06 5.19 11.58
C ARG A 106 -3.17 4.87 10.10
N TRP A 107 -4.10 4.00 9.74
CA TRP A 107 -4.42 3.71 8.35
C TRP A 107 -5.27 4.83 7.78
N THR A 108 -4.85 5.44 6.68
CA THR A 108 -5.60 6.51 6.02
C THR A 108 -6.09 6.05 4.64
N LEU A 109 -7.33 6.38 4.33
CA LEU A 109 -7.97 6.13 3.04
C LEU A 109 -8.27 7.46 2.36
N ALA A 110 -7.82 7.60 1.11
CA ALA A 110 -8.28 8.68 0.24
C ALA A 110 -8.89 8.09 -1.04
N VAL A 111 -9.98 8.70 -1.50
CA VAL A 111 -10.70 8.26 -2.71
C VAL A 111 -10.97 9.46 -3.61
N ASN A 112 -10.48 9.41 -4.86
CA ASN A 112 -10.52 10.51 -5.83
C ASN A 112 -9.91 11.83 -5.34
N GLY A 113 -8.99 11.78 -4.37
CA GLY A 113 -8.30 12.95 -3.84
C GLY A 113 -8.65 13.27 -2.39
N PRO A 114 -9.93 13.45 -2.02
CA PRO A 114 -10.31 13.69 -0.62
C PRO A 114 -9.98 12.52 0.32
N ASP A 115 -9.51 12.86 1.51
CA ASP A 115 -9.41 11.92 2.63
C ASP A 115 -10.82 11.50 3.06
N VAL A 116 -11.02 10.19 3.11
CA VAL A 116 -12.27 9.54 3.54
C VAL A 116 -12.25 9.31 5.05
N GLY A 117 -11.08 9.03 5.63
CA GLY A 117 -10.92 8.88 7.06
C GLY A 117 -9.61 8.23 7.48
N SER A 118 -9.40 8.19 8.80
CA SER A 118 -8.27 7.52 9.44
C SER A 118 -8.75 6.45 10.43
N PHE A 119 -8.25 5.25 10.25
CA PHE A 119 -8.71 4.02 10.87
C PHE A 119 -7.63 3.42 11.77
N ALA A 120 -8.05 2.66 12.77
CA ALA A 120 -7.12 1.99 13.67
C ALA A 120 -6.48 0.77 12.99
N THR A 121 -7.22 0.10 12.10
CA THR A 121 -6.78 -1.11 11.40
C THR A 121 -6.95 -0.98 9.89
N LEU A 122 -6.19 -1.78 9.14
CA LEU A 122 -6.41 -1.92 7.69
C LEU A 122 -7.79 -2.49 7.40
N GLU A 123 -8.31 -3.40 8.23
CA GLU A 123 -9.64 -3.99 8.06
C GLU A 123 -10.75 -2.93 8.09
N ASP A 124 -10.73 -2.03 9.07
CA ASP A 124 -11.71 -0.92 9.16
C ASP A 124 -11.64 0.00 7.93
N CYS A 125 -10.43 0.23 7.45
CA CYS A 125 -10.16 0.99 6.23
C CYS A 125 -10.76 0.30 5.00
N LEU A 126 -10.60 -1.02 4.90
CA LEU A 126 -11.14 -1.85 3.83
C LEU A 126 -12.65 -1.95 3.86
N ILE A 127 -13.25 -2.09 5.05
CA ILE A 127 -14.70 -2.03 5.24
C ILE A 127 -15.24 -0.68 4.73
N SER A 128 -14.56 0.41 5.06
CA SER A 128 -14.99 1.75 4.64
C SER A 128 -14.86 1.95 3.14
N ALA A 129 -13.78 1.47 2.53
CA ALA A 129 -13.61 1.47 1.08
C ALA A 129 -14.67 0.61 0.38
N ASN A 130 -15.04 -0.52 0.98
CA ASN A 130 -16.02 -1.47 0.46
C ASN A 130 -17.46 -0.89 0.41
N VAL A 131 -17.79 0.07 1.27
CA VAL A 131 -19.09 0.76 1.27
C VAL A 131 -19.19 1.79 0.13
N LEU A 132 -18.08 2.17 -0.50
CA LEU A 132 -18.05 3.13 -1.60
C LEU A 132 -18.34 2.49 -2.97
N VAL A 133 -18.59 1.18 -3.03
CA VAL A 133 -18.79 0.38 -4.25
C VAL A 133 -20.25 -0.03 -4.42
#